data_AF-M1K1S2-F1
#
_entry.id   AF-M1K1S2-F1
#
_cell.length_a   1.000
_cell.length_b   1.000
_cell.length_c   1.000
_cell.angle_alpha   90.00
_cell.angle_beta   90.00
_cell.angle_gamma   90.00
#
_symmetry.space_group_name_H-M   'P 1'
#
loop_
_entity.id
_entity.type
_entity.pdbx_description
1 polymer ?
#
loop_
_entity_poly.entity_id
_entity_poly.type
_entity_poly.pdbx_seq_one_letter_code
_entity_poly.pdbx_strand_id
1 'polypeptide(L)'
;MNLSFFDQFMSPYLLGIPLILISLLFPTLLFPSPGNRWITNRVSTLQSWFIYTITKQLMIPLNKKGHKWALILSSLMVFLLSINLLGLLPYTFTPTTQLSMNLALAFPLWLATLLTGLRNQPSASLGHLLPEGTPTPLIPALIMIETTSLLIRPLALGVRLTANLTAGHLLIQLI
;
A
#
# COMPACT_ATOMS: atom_id res chain seq x y z
N MET A 1 32.95 1.36 -11.74
CA MET A 1 32.68 1.03 -10.32
C MET A 1 31.48 1.77 -9.70
N ASN A 2 30.76 2.65 -10.43
CA ASN A 2 29.58 3.37 -9.89
C ASN A 2 28.23 2.62 -9.98
N LEU A 3 28.19 1.44 -10.62
CA LEU A 3 26.94 0.68 -10.84
C LEU A 3 26.64 -0.35 -9.73
N SER A 4 27.63 -0.76 -8.94
CA SER A 4 27.49 -1.89 -8.00
C SER A 4 26.46 -1.69 -6.90
N PHE A 5 26.19 -0.44 -6.50
CA PHE A 5 25.21 -0.15 -5.45
C PHE A 5 23.77 -0.18 -5.98
N PHE A 6 23.55 0.30 -7.21
CA PHE A 6 22.21 0.36 -7.80
C PHE A 6 21.81 -0.92 -8.53
N ASP A 7 22.76 -1.83 -8.78
CA ASP A 7 22.49 -3.13 -9.40
C ASP A 7 21.46 -3.97 -8.63
N GLN A 8 21.33 -3.80 -7.31
CA GLN A 8 20.30 -4.51 -6.52
C GLN A 8 18.87 -4.02 -6.83
N PHE A 9 18.70 -2.78 -7.31
CA PHE A 9 17.38 -2.25 -7.68
C PHE A 9 17.01 -2.53 -9.14
N MET A 10 17.97 -3.00 -9.94
CA MET A 10 17.71 -3.40 -11.31
C MET A 10 16.87 -4.66 -11.33
N SER A 11 15.80 -4.66 -12.12
CA SER A 11 14.92 -5.81 -12.26
C SER A 11 15.71 -7.01 -12.81
N PRO A 12 15.78 -8.14 -12.09
CA PRO A 12 16.50 -9.32 -12.57
C PRO A 12 15.76 -9.91 -13.78
N TYR A 13 16.50 -10.11 -14.86
CA TYR A 13 16.06 -10.87 -16.03
C TYR A 13 16.84 -12.18 -16.09
N LEU A 14 16.14 -13.31 -16.20
CA LEU A 14 16.75 -14.61 -16.49
C LEU A 14 16.21 -15.07 -17.84
N LEU A 15 17.09 -15.38 -18.81
CA LEU A 15 16.71 -15.88 -20.13
C LEU A 15 15.65 -15.00 -20.85
N GLY A 16 15.70 -13.68 -20.64
CA GLY A 16 14.75 -12.73 -21.24
C GLY A 16 13.40 -12.60 -20.52
N ILE A 17 13.16 -13.35 -19.43
CA ILE A 17 11.94 -13.26 -18.62
C ILE A 17 12.20 -12.39 -17.38
N PRO A 18 11.39 -11.35 -17.10
CA PRO A 18 11.50 -10.57 -15.87
C PRO A 18 11.09 -11.42 -14.66
N LEU A 19 11.97 -11.54 -13.66
CA LEU A 19 11.70 -12.31 -12.44
C LEU A 19 10.76 -11.59 -11.44
N ILE A 20 10.30 -10.39 -11.77
CA ILE A 20 9.40 -9.58 -10.94
C ILE A 20 8.10 -10.34 -10.60
N LEU A 21 7.55 -11.08 -11.55
CA LEU A 21 6.30 -11.82 -11.31
C LEU A 21 6.50 -12.92 -10.26
N ILE A 22 7.65 -13.61 -10.30
CA ILE A 22 7.97 -14.68 -9.37
C ILE A 22 8.18 -14.12 -7.97
N SER A 23 8.87 -12.99 -7.84
CA SER A 23 9.04 -12.34 -6.53
C SER A 23 7.72 -11.83 -5.96
N LEU A 24 6.78 -11.40 -6.80
CA LEU A 24 5.44 -10.98 -6.38
C LEU A 24 4.57 -12.13 -5.87
N LEU A 25 4.71 -13.33 -6.46
CA LEU A 25 3.96 -14.52 -6.07
C LEU A 25 4.53 -15.18 -4.82
N PHE A 26 5.82 -14.99 -4.54
CA PHE A 26 6.51 -15.64 -3.41
C PHE A 26 5.83 -15.42 -2.03
N PRO A 27 5.40 -14.20 -1.66
CA PRO A 27 4.66 -13.98 -0.40
C PRO A 27 3.38 -14.80 -0.27
N THR A 28 2.68 -15.04 -1.38
CA THR A 28 1.42 -15.81 -1.35
C THR A 28 1.65 -17.27 -0.97
N LEU A 29 2.83 -17.82 -1.28
CA LEU A 29 3.23 -19.18 -0.91
C LEU A 29 3.57 -19.30 0.59
N LEU A 30 3.98 -18.20 1.24
CA LEU A 30 4.35 -18.21 2.66
C LEU A 30 3.13 -18.33 3.59
N PHE A 31 1.93 -17.98 3.11
CA PHE A 31 0.69 -18.09 3.87
C PHE A 31 -0.05 -19.38 3.50
N PRO A 32 0.08 -20.48 4.28
CA PRO A 32 -0.66 -21.71 4.03
C PRO A 32 -2.17 -21.46 4.13
N SER A 33 -2.92 -21.99 3.16
CA SER A 33 -4.37 -21.96 3.22
C SER A 33 -4.85 -22.74 4.45
N PRO A 34 -5.77 -22.20 5.26
CA PRO A 34 -6.34 -22.95 6.37
C PRO A 34 -7.10 -24.16 5.81
N GLY A 35 -6.76 -25.36 6.30
CA GLY A 35 -7.52 -26.58 5.98
C GLY A 35 -8.88 -26.59 6.68
N ASN A 36 -9.79 -27.46 6.25
CA ASN A 36 -11.14 -27.62 6.81
C ASN A 36 -11.17 -28.31 8.20
N ARG A 37 -10.07 -28.27 8.96
CA ARG A 37 -9.96 -28.91 10.29
C ARG A 37 -10.29 -27.89 11.37
N TRP A 38 -11.03 -28.29 12.40
CA TRP A 38 -11.40 -27.41 13.51
C TRP A 38 -10.18 -26.98 14.34
N ILE A 39 -9.22 -27.89 14.53
CA ILE A 39 -7.92 -27.57 15.12
C ILE A 39 -6.92 -27.45 13.98
N THR A 40 -6.38 -26.25 13.82
CA THR A 40 -5.39 -25.96 12.80
C THR A 40 -3.97 -26.00 13.37
N ASN A 41 -2.96 -25.89 12.50
CA ASN A 41 -1.56 -25.87 12.91
C ASN A 41 -1.25 -24.58 13.70
N ARG A 42 -0.20 -24.61 14.54
CA ARG A 42 0.27 -23.44 15.31
C ARG A 42 0.53 -22.20 14.43
N VAL A 43 1.04 -22.41 13.23
CA VAL A 43 1.31 -21.34 12.26
C VAL A 43 0.02 -20.69 11.77
N SER A 44 -0.99 -21.48 11.40
CA SER A 44 -2.28 -20.94 10.93
C SER A 44 -3.06 -20.26 12.06
N THR A 45 -2.93 -20.69 13.31
CA THR A 45 -3.54 -19.99 14.46
C THR A 45 -2.89 -18.63 14.73
N LEU A 46 -1.56 -18.53 14.57
CA LEU A 46 -0.86 -17.25 14.69
C LEU A 46 -1.23 -16.30 13.55
N GLN A 47 -1.34 -16.83 12.33
CA GLN A 47 -1.75 -16.05 11.16
C GLN A 47 -3.18 -15.54 11.30
N SER A 48 -4.13 -16.37 11.74
CA SER A 48 -5.51 -15.93 11.95
C SER A 48 -5.63 -14.90 13.08
N TRP A 49 -4.85 -15.07 14.16
CA TRP A 49 -4.77 -14.08 15.23
C TRP A 49 -4.23 -12.74 14.71
N PHE A 50 -3.17 -12.76 13.90
CA PHE A 50 -2.58 -11.56 13.31
C PHE A 50 -3.54 -10.83 12.35
N ILE A 51 -4.23 -11.57 11.48
CA ILE A 51 -5.23 -10.98 10.58
C ILE A 51 -6.41 -10.40 11.37
N TYR A 52 -6.83 -11.06 12.45
CA TYR A 52 -7.89 -10.57 13.33
C TYR A 52 -7.51 -9.27 14.04
N THR A 53 -6.30 -9.16 14.57
CA THR A 53 -5.85 -7.93 15.25
C THR A 53 -5.74 -6.76 14.27
N ILE A 54 -5.18 -6.98 13.08
CA ILE A 54 -5.10 -5.96 12.02
C ILE A 54 -6.49 -5.49 11.60
N THR A 55 -7.39 -6.43 11.27
CA THR A 55 -8.74 -6.08 10.82
C THR A 55 -9.50 -5.33 11.89
N LYS A 56 -9.39 -5.74 13.16
CA LYS A 56 -9.98 -5.01 14.29
C LYS A 56 -9.44 -3.58 14.36
N GLN A 57 -8.12 -3.39 14.33
CA GLN A 57 -7.51 -2.06 14.42
C GLN A 57 -7.89 -1.15 13.26
N LEU A 58 -7.89 -1.66 12.03
CA LEU A 58 -8.28 -0.91 10.83
C LEU A 58 -9.75 -0.47 10.85
N MET A 59 -10.63 -1.28 11.46
CA MET A 59 -12.08 -1.05 11.42
C MET A 59 -12.62 -0.21 12.57
N ILE A 60 -11.89 -0.02 13.68
CA ILE A 60 -12.30 0.81 14.83
C ILE A 60 -12.74 2.23 14.42
N PRO A 61 -11.99 2.99 13.59
CA PRO A 61 -12.39 4.34 13.21
C PRO A 61 -13.41 4.39 12.06
N LEU A 62 -13.72 3.26 11.42
CA LEU A 62 -14.55 3.21 10.21
C LEU A 62 -16.01 2.94 10.55
N ASN A 63 -16.91 3.64 9.86
CA ASN A 63 -18.35 3.42 10.00
C ASN A 63 -18.78 2.09 9.35
N LYS A 64 -19.97 1.57 9.73
CA LYS A 64 -20.44 0.22 9.31
C LYS A 64 -20.45 -0.01 7.80
N LYS A 65 -20.70 1.03 7.00
CA LYS A 65 -20.66 0.97 5.53
C LYS A 65 -19.24 0.69 5.00
N GLY A 66 -18.21 1.14 5.71
CA GLY A 66 -16.80 0.94 5.39
C GLY A 66 -16.28 -0.48 5.66
N HIS A 67 -16.95 -1.28 6.48
CA HIS A 67 -16.50 -2.66 6.76
C HIS A 67 -16.50 -3.57 5.52
N LYS A 68 -17.21 -3.21 4.45
CA LYS A 68 -17.12 -3.92 3.15
C LYS A 68 -15.69 -3.88 2.57
N TRP A 69 -14.93 -2.84 2.88
CA TRP A 69 -13.54 -2.65 2.43
C TRP A 69 -12.53 -3.40 3.30
N ALA A 70 -12.96 -4.04 4.38
CA ALA A 70 -12.06 -4.69 5.32
C ALA A 70 -11.15 -5.73 4.66
N LEU A 71 -11.70 -6.52 3.74
CA LEU A 71 -10.95 -7.57 3.05
C LEU A 71 -9.83 -7.01 2.17
N ILE A 72 -10.13 -5.96 1.40
CA ILE A 72 -9.16 -5.34 0.47
C ILE A 72 -8.05 -4.66 1.27
N LEU A 73 -8.40 -3.93 2.34
CA LEU A 73 -7.42 -3.23 3.17
C LEU A 73 -6.54 -4.20 3.97
N SER A 74 -7.12 -5.27 4.54
CA SER A 74 -6.34 -6.25 5.30
C SER A 74 -5.42 -7.08 4.41
N SER A 75 -5.89 -7.50 3.23
CA SER A 75 -5.06 -8.23 2.27
C SER A 75 -3.91 -7.38 1.75
N LEU A 76 -4.14 -6.12 1.40
CA LEU A 76 -3.10 -5.20 0.96
C LEU A 76 -2.06 -4.94 2.05
N MET A 77 -2.49 -4.79 3.31
CA MET A 77 -1.58 -4.61 4.44
C MET A 77 -0.67 -5.83 4.63
N VAL A 78 -1.23 -7.05 4.65
CA VAL A 78 -0.46 -8.29 4.80
C VAL A 78 0.49 -8.50 3.62
N PHE A 79 0.04 -8.18 2.41
CA PHE A 79 0.85 -8.27 1.20
C PHE A 79 2.06 -7.34 1.22
N LEU A 80 1.85 -6.03 1.46
CA LEU A 80 2.97 -5.07 1.52
C LEU A 80 3.93 -5.39 2.67
N LEU A 81 3.40 -5.79 3.83
CA LEU A 81 4.21 -6.19 4.97
C LEU A 81 5.11 -7.38 4.62
N SER A 82 4.55 -8.44 4.03
CA SER A 82 5.31 -9.65 3.70
C SER A 82 6.39 -9.41 2.65
N ILE A 83 6.12 -8.62 1.60
CA ILE A 83 7.15 -8.27 0.61
C ILE A 83 8.29 -7.46 1.24
N ASN A 84 7.95 -6.48 2.08
CA ASN A 84 8.96 -5.62 2.69
C ASN A 84 9.80 -6.37 3.74
N LEU A 85 9.20 -7.30 4.50
CA LEU A 85 9.95 -8.18 5.40
C LEU A 85 10.88 -9.12 4.64
N LEU A 86 10.40 -9.73 3.55
CA LEU A 86 11.25 -10.58 2.71
C LEU A 86 12.43 -9.80 2.14
N GLY A 87 12.21 -8.52 1.84
CA GLY A 87 13.22 -7.61 1.33
C GLY A 87 14.41 -7.36 2.22
N LEU A 88 14.26 -7.49 3.54
CA LEU A 88 15.36 -7.30 4.47
C LEU A 88 16.39 -8.45 4.41
N LEU A 89 16.06 -9.56 3.73
CA LEU A 89 17.00 -10.66 3.56
C LEU A 89 18.14 -10.29 2.60
N PRO A 90 19.38 -10.72 2.90
CA PRO A 90 20.53 -10.39 2.07
C PRO A 90 20.34 -10.92 0.64
N TYR A 91 20.75 -10.11 -0.35
CA TYR A 91 20.68 -10.40 -1.79
C TYR A 91 19.28 -10.62 -2.36
N THR A 92 18.22 -10.20 -1.66
CA THR A 92 16.86 -10.27 -2.21
C THR A 92 16.51 -8.99 -3.00
N PHE A 93 15.83 -9.20 -4.14
CA PHE A 93 15.23 -8.13 -4.94
C PHE A 93 13.80 -7.88 -4.46
N THR A 94 13.50 -6.64 -4.06
CA THR A 94 12.14 -6.22 -3.68
C THR A 94 11.45 -5.45 -4.80
N PRO A 95 10.30 -5.94 -5.31
CA PRO A 95 9.56 -5.21 -6.34
C PRO A 95 8.96 -3.88 -5.81
N THR A 96 8.85 -3.70 -4.49
CA THR A 96 8.33 -2.49 -3.84
C THR A 96 9.30 -1.30 -3.87
N THR A 97 10.56 -1.49 -4.27
CA THR A 97 11.52 -0.39 -4.50
C THR A 97 11.20 0.37 -5.78
N GLN A 98 10.54 -0.27 -6.75
CA GLN A 98 10.16 0.35 -8.01
C GLN A 98 8.91 1.22 -7.83
N LEU A 99 9.01 2.50 -8.20
CA LEU A 99 7.90 3.44 -8.14
C LEU A 99 6.71 3.01 -8.98
N SER A 100 6.96 2.36 -10.11
CA SER A 100 5.91 1.82 -10.99
C SER A 100 4.97 0.87 -10.25
N MET A 101 5.52 -0.05 -9.43
CA MET A 101 4.73 -1.03 -8.69
C MET A 101 3.86 -0.36 -7.62
N ASN A 102 4.45 0.54 -6.82
CA ASN A 102 3.72 1.21 -5.74
C ASN A 102 2.64 2.15 -6.29
N LEU A 103 2.90 2.83 -7.41
CA LEU A 103 1.91 3.70 -8.05
C LEU A 103 0.77 2.88 -8.68
N ALA A 104 1.08 1.72 -9.25
CA ALA A 104 0.07 0.79 -9.77
C ALA A 104 -0.88 0.25 -8.68
N LEU A 105 -0.41 0.13 -7.43
CA LEU A 105 -1.27 -0.22 -6.29
C LEU A 105 -2.01 1.00 -5.72
N ALA A 106 -1.35 2.14 -5.59
CA ALA A 106 -1.90 3.33 -4.95
C ALA A 106 -3.00 4.01 -5.78
N PHE A 107 -2.81 4.13 -7.10
CA PHE A 107 -3.72 4.88 -7.96
C PHE A 107 -5.13 4.25 -8.04
N PRO A 108 -5.30 2.93 -8.29
CA PRO A 108 -6.62 2.31 -8.31
C PRO A 108 -7.33 2.36 -6.96
N LEU A 109 -6.59 2.15 -5.85
CA LEU A 109 -7.18 2.19 -4.51
C LEU A 109 -7.68 3.60 -4.17
N TRP A 110 -6.86 4.62 -4.44
CA TRP A 110 -7.25 6.02 -4.25
C TRP A 110 -8.46 6.37 -5.12
N LEU A 111 -8.42 6.03 -6.41
CA LEU A 111 -9.53 6.29 -7.34
C LEU A 111 -10.82 5.62 -6.87
N ALA A 112 -10.73 4.38 -6.38
CA ALA A 112 -11.88 3.66 -5.85
C ALA A 112 -12.49 4.38 -4.64
N THR A 113 -11.66 4.89 -3.72
CA THR A 113 -12.18 5.67 -2.58
C THR A 113 -12.85 6.97 -3.03
N LEU A 114 -12.26 7.70 -3.99
CA LEU A 114 -12.83 8.92 -4.56
C LEU A 114 -14.19 8.65 -5.20
N LEU A 115 -14.28 7.61 -6.04
CA LEU A 115 -15.53 7.22 -6.71
C LEU A 115 -16.61 6.81 -5.71
N THR A 116 -16.25 6.07 -4.65
CA THR A 116 -17.23 5.71 -3.60
C THR A 116 -17.70 6.92 -2.79
N GLY A 117 -16.84 7.91 -2.56
CA GLY A 117 -17.19 9.15 -1.88
C GLY A 117 -18.21 9.96 -2.70
N LEU A 118 -17.88 10.18 -3.97
CA LEU A 118 -18.75 10.91 -4.92
C LEU A 118 -20.10 10.20 -5.13
N ARG A 119 -20.11 8.87 -5.20
CA ARG A 119 -21.35 8.10 -5.43
C ARG A 119 -22.28 8.08 -4.22
N ASN A 120 -21.73 7.95 -3.00
CA ASN A 120 -22.56 7.76 -1.81
C ASN A 120 -23.11 9.08 -1.26
N GLN A 121 -22.32 10.15 -1.28
CA GLN A 121 -22.69 11.46 -0.73
C GLN A 121 -21.99 12.59 -1.51
N PRO A 122 -22.51 12.97 -2.70
CA PRO A 122 -21.87 13.99 -3.54
C PRO A 122 -21.82 15.36 -2.85
N SER A 123 -22.86 15.73 -2.11
CA SER A 123 -22.93 17.02 -1.39
C SER A 123 -21.91 17.12 -0.25
N ALA A 124 -21.74 16.06 0.54
CA ALA A 124 -20.75 16.03 1.61
C ALA A 124 -19.31 15.93 1.07
N SER A 125 -19.10 15.20 -0.02
CA SER A 125 -17.79 15.09 -0.68
C SER A 125 -17.33 16.41 -1.30
N LEU A 126 -18.26 17.17 -1.88
CA LEU A 126 -17.97 18.52 -2.39
C LEU A 126 -17.89 19.54 -1.24
N GLY A 127 -18.68 19.37 -0.18
CA GLY A 127 -18.61 20.18 1.04
C GLY A 127 -17.25 20.08 1.73
N HIS A 128 -16.59 18.92 1.71
CA HIS A 128 -15.23 18.78 2.25
C HIS A 128 -14.17 19.60 1.51
N LEU A 129 -14.45 20.07 0.29
CA LEU A 129 -13.55 20.98 -0.44
C LEU A 129 -13.57 22.41 0.16
N LEU A 130 -14.57 22.74 0.97
CA LEU A 130 -14.64 23.98 1.74
C LEU A 130 -14.58 23.67 3.23
N PRO A 131 -13.53 24.09 3.96
CA PRO A 131 -13.63 24.14 5.41
C PRO A 131 -14.69 25.19 5.80
N GLU A 132 -15.59 24.76 6.69
CA GLU A 132 -16.66 25.56 7.26
C GLU A 132 -16.09 26.84 7.91
N GLY A 133 -16.66 28.00 7.58
CA GLY A 133 -16.29 29.28 8.19
C GLY A 133 -15.22 30.10 7.46
N THR A 134 -14.93 29.83 6.19
CA THR A 134 -13.97 30.64 5.41
C THR A 134 -14.57 31.95 4.89
N PRO A 135 -13.83 33.07 4.97
CA PRO A 135 -14.31 34.35 4.46
C PRO A 135 -14.41 34.33 2.93
N THR A 136 -15.47 34.92 2.40
CA THR A 136 -15.88 34.88 0.98
C THR A 136 -14.79 35.19 -0.07
N PRO A 137 -13.80 36.07 0.14
CA PRO A 137 -12.76 36.30 -0.87
C PRO A 137 -11.71 35.18 -0.98
N LEU A 138 -11.50 34.37 0.07
CA LEU A 138 -10.45 33.32 0.09
C LEU A 138 -10.93 31.98 -0.48
N ILE A 139 -12.24 31.83 -0.69
CA ILE A 139 -12.87 30.58 -1.14
C ILE A 139 -12.27 30.06 -2.46
N PRO A 140 -12.10 30.86 -3.53
CA PRO A 140 -11.60 30.35 -4.81
C PRO A 140 -10.16 29.80 -4.72
N ALA A 141 -9.30 30.47 -3.95
CA ALA A 141 -7.91 30.04 -3.77
C ALA A 141 -7.82 28.71 -3.00
N LEU A 142 -8.67 28.54 -1.97
CA LEU A 142 -8.67 27.35 -1.13
C LEU A 142 -9.16 26.10 -1.85
N ILE A 143 -10.19 26.23 -2.70
CA ILE A 143 -10.67 25.12 -3.54
C ILE A 143 -9.53 24.63 -4.47
N MET A 144 -8.75 25.55 -5.04
CA MET A 144 -7.62 25.20 -5.89
C MET A 144 -6.53 24.41 -5.11
N ILE A 145 -6.28 24.78 -3.85
CA ILE A 145 -5.31 24.08 -3.00
C ILE A 145 -5.84 22.71 -2.57
N GLU A 146 -7.11 22.59 -2.18
CA GLU A 146 -7.67 21.30 -1.76
C GLU A 146 -7.78 20.31 -2.93
N THR A 147 -8.12 20.79 -4.14
CA THR A 147 -8.13 19.95 -5.35
C THR A 147 -6.72 19.46 -5.72
N THR A 148 -5.69 20.31 -5.61
CA THR A 148 -4.30 19.89 -5.81
C THR A 148 -3.83 18.91 -4.72
N SER A 149 -4.17 19.16 -3.46
CA SER A 149 -3.91 18.24 -2.32
C SER A 149 -4.52 16.86 -2.53
N LEU A 150 -5.76 16.80 -3.03
CA LEU A 150 -6.45 15.56 -3.34
C LEU A 150 -5.74 14.76 -4.44
N LEU A 151 -5.22 15.44 -5.48
CA LEU A 151 -4.45 14.81 -6.57
C LEU A 151 -3.04 14.37 -6.15
N ILE A 152 -2.39 15.07 -5.22
CA ILE A 152 -1.05 14.72 -4.74
C ILE A 152 -1.08 13.49 -3.82
N ARG A 153 -2.21 13.19 -3.17
CA ARG A 153 -2.36 12.08 -2.21
C ARG A 153 -1.91 10.70 -2.72
N PRO A 154 -2.33 10.19 -3.90
CA PRO A 154 -1.87 8.90 -4.40
C PRO A 154 -0.37 8.89 -4.72
N LEU A 155 0.15 10.01 -5.24
CA LEU A 155 1.58 10.17 -5.50
C LEU A 155 2.39 10.14 -4.20
N ALA A 156 1.94 10.87 -3.18
CA ALA A 156 2.58 10.90 -1.87
C ALA A 156 2.59 9.54 -1.17
N LEU A 157 1.54 8.72 -1.33
CA LEU A 157 1.51 7.36 -0.81
C LEU A 157 2.51 6.44 -1.51
N GLY A 158 2.57 6.48 -2.85
CA GLY A 158 3.50 5.65 -3.64
C GLY A 158 4.96 6.01 -3.38
N VAL A 159 5.29 7.31 -3.42
CA VAL A 159 6.65 7.81 -3.19
C VAL A 159 7.12 7.53 -1.76
N ARG A 160 6.24 7.59 -0.78
CA ARG A 160 6.59 7.29 0.63
C ARG A 160 7.09 5.87 0.80
N LEU A 161 6.42 4.90 0.17
CA LEU A 161 6.84 3.50 0.25
C LEU A 161 8.16 3.27 -0.49
N THR A 162 8.32 3.81 -1.69
CA THR A 162 9.59 3.65 -2.42
C THR A 162 10.75 4.29 -1.70
N ALA A 163 10.60 5.55 -1.28
CA ALA A 163 11.67 6.31 -0.67
C ALA A 163 12.17 5.65 0.61
N ASN A 164 11.26 5.16 1.46
CA ASN A 164 11.63 4.48 2.70
C ASN A 164 12.42 3.19 2.44
N LEU A 165 12.02 2.42 1.42
CA LEU A 165 12.69 1.15 1.09
C LEU A 165 14.01 1.36 0.36
N THR A 166 14.06 2.25 -0.63
CA THR A 166 15.30 2.54 -1.35
C THR A 166 16.34 3.17 -0.43
N ALA A 167 15.93 4.14 0.40
CA ALA A 167 16.84 4.75 1.37
C ALA A 167 17.28 3.75 2.45
N GLY A 168 16.37 2.91 2.95
CA GLY A 168 16.70 1.87 3.93
C GLY A 168 17.73 0.88 3.41
N HIS A 169 17.54 0.37 2.20
CA HIS A 169 18.50 -0.54 1.57
C HIS A 169 19.85 0.12 1.28
N LEU A 170 19.86 1.36 0.78
CA LEU A 170 21.10 2.10 0.55
C LEU A 170 21.87 2.34 1.86
N LEU A 171 21.18 2.67 2.95
CA LEU A 171 21.82 2.84 4.26
C LEU A 171 22.44 1.52 4.76
N ILE A 172 21.73 0.40 4.65
CA ILE A 172 22.26 -0.92 5.05
C ILE A 172 23.49 -1.31 4.23
N GLN A 173 23.56 -0.90 2.95
CA GLN A 173 24.69 -1.24 2.08
C GLN A 173 25.90 -0.32 2.28
N LEU A 174 25.70 0.89 2.79
CA LEU A 174 26.75 1.89 3.02
C LEU A 174 27.39 1.80 4.42
N ILE A 175 26.69 1.20 5.39
CA ILE A 175 27.15 0.96 6.77
C ILE A 175 27.82 -0.42 6.84
#